data_AF-A0A9E4LBC6-F1
#
_entry.id   AF-A0A9E4LBC6-F1
#
_cell.length_a   1.000
_cell.length_b   1.000
_cell.length_c   1.000
_cell.angle_alpha   90.00
_cell.angle_beta   90.00
_cell.angle_gamma   90.00
#
_symmetry.space_group_name_H-M   'P 1'
#
loop_
_entity.id
_entity.type
_entity.pdbx_description
1 polymer ?
#
loop_
_entity_poly.entity_id
_entity_poly.type
_entity_poly.pdbx_seq_one_letter_code
_entity_poly.pdbx_strand_id
1 'polypeptide(L)'
;MCRPKSEQIDHQGFAYESGSIETLKQLVDQNGGFTLIPELSAREGSKPENIIPFEDPQPVREVSLVVHQGFTKEFLLAALRDDFLESVPAKVQKKRSYIRVNWK
;
A
#
# COMPACT_ATOMS: atom_id res chain seq x y z
N MET A 1 -18.46 15.44 16.97
CA MET A 1 -18.32 14.56 18.15
C MET A 1 -18.74 13.16 17.75
N CYS A 2 -17.81 12.20 17.75
CA CYS A 2 -18.10 10.80 17.45
C CYS A 2 -18.35 10.04 18.76
N ARG A 3 -19.39 9.21 18.80
CA ARG A 3 -19.75 8.36 19.95
C ARG A 3 -18.85 7.13 19.97
N PRO A 4 -18.30 6.71 21.13
CA PRO A 4 -17.65 5.40 21.24
C PRO A 4 -18.72 4.30 21.27
N LYS A 5 -18.59 3.30 20.39
CA LYS A 5 -19.36 2.06 20.46
C LYS A 5 -18.53 1.05 21.26
N SER A 6 -19.08 0.58 22.36
CA SER A 6 -18.55 -0.53 23.15
C SER A 6 -18.79 -1.83 22.39
N GLU A 7 -17.73 -2.45 21.85
CA GLU A 7 -17.74 -3.86 21.48
C GLU A 7 -16.51 -4.53 22.10
N GLN A 8 -16.78 -5.41 23.05
CA GLN A 8 -15.81 -6.30 23.66
C GLN A 8 -15.30 -7.26 22.58
N ILE A 9 -13.98 -7.35 22.43
CA ILE A 9 -13.33 -8.45 21.71
C ILE A 9 -12.42 -9.15 22.71
N ASP A 10 -12.87 -10.34 23.11
CA ASP A 10 -12.17 -11.28 23.97
C ASP A 10 -11.08 -12.02 23.16
N HIS A 11 -9.88 -12.12 23.75
CA HIS A 11 -8.64 -12.77 23.31
C HIS A 11 -8.21 -12.75 21.81
N GLN A 12 -7.20 -11.91 21.53
CA GLN A 12 -6.20 -11.97 20.43
C GLN A 12 -6.54 -11.44 19.03
N GLY A 13 -7.47 -10.49 18.91
CA GLY A 13 -7.62 -9.66 17.70
C GLY A 13 -7.52 -8.18 18.05
N PHE A 14 -6.33 -7.59 17.89
CA PHE A 14 -6.18 -6.14 18.04
C PHE A 14 -6.83 -5.44 16.84
N ALA A 15 -8.07 -4.98 17.01
CA ALA A 15 -8.76 -4.17 16.01
C ALA A 15 -8.22 -2.74 16.11
N TYR A 16 -7.37 -2.37 15.16
CA TYR A 16 -6.74 -1.06 15.13
C TYR A 16 -6.81 -0.44 13.75
N GLU A 17 -7.40 0.75 13.70
CA GLU A 17 -7.46 1.59 12.52
C GLU A 17 -6.23 2.50 12.54
N SER A 18 -5.14 2.03 11.93
CA SER A 18 -3.96 2.86 11.71
C SER A 18 -4.20 3.84 10.57
N GLY A 19 -3.88 5.12 10.80
CA GLY A 19 -3.90 6.14 9.76
C GLY A 19 -2.67 6.17 8.85
N SER A 20 -1.60 5.42 9.17
CA SER A 20 -0.34 5.41 8.41
C SER A 20 0.31 4.03 8.33
N ILE A 21 1.13 3.82 7.29
CA ILE A 21 1.90 2.58 7.11
C ILE A 21 3.01 2.47 8.15
N GLU A 22 3.57 3.60 8.56
CA GLU A 22 4.64 3.71 9.55
C GLU A 22 4.17 3.19 10.91
N THR A 23 2.97 3.58 11.33
CA THR A 23 2.38 3.10 12.58
C THR A 23 2.08 1.60 12.51
N LEU A 24 1.65 1.07 11.35
CA LEU A 24 1.46 -0.37 11.18
C LEU A 24 2.78 -1.15 11.31
N LYS A 25 3.88 -0.64 10.74
CA LYS A 25 5.21 -1.25 10.92
C LYS A 25 5.63 -1.25 12.37
N GLN A 26 5.51 -0.09 13.04
CA GLN A 26 5.90 0.06 14.44
C GLN A 26 5.09 -0.83 15.38
N LEU A 27 3.79 -1.01 15.09
CA LEU A 27 2.93 -1.93 15.83
C LEU A 27 3.42 -3.37 15.71
N VAL A 28 3.74 -3.82 14.50
CA VAL A 28 4.28 -5.18 14.28
C VAL A 28 5.65 -5.35 14.95
N ASP A 29 6.51 -4.33 14.91
CA ASP A 29 7.82 -4.36 15.56
C ASP A 29 7.73 -4.46 17.10
N GLN A 30 6.71 -3.85 17.72
CA GLN A 30 6.53 -3.84 19.18
C GLN A 30 5.70 -4.99 19.72
N ASN A 31 4.61 -5.33 19.02
CA ASN A 31 3.60 -6.27 19.49
C ASN A 31 3.68 -7.64 18.77
N GLY A 32 4.52 -7.76 17.75
CA GLY A 32 4.62 -8.94 16.90
C GLY A 32 3.48 -9.05 15.90
N GLY A 33 3.49 -10.12 15.11
CA GLY A 33 2.51 -10.39 14.05
C GLY A 33 3.04 -10.04 12.65
N PHE A 34 2.13 -9.84 11.71
CA PHE A 34 2.44 -9.53 10.32
C PHE A 34 1.48 -8.47 9.79
N THR A 35 1.96 -7.67 8.85
CA THR A 35 1.15 -6.69 8.13
C THR A 35 1.53 -6.68 6.66
N LEU A 36 0.58 -6.27 5.81
CA LEU A 36 0.83 -6.11 4.38
C LEU A 36 1.26 -4.68 4.11
N ILE A 37 2.42 -4.53 3.46
CA ILE A 37 2.95 -3.23 3.06
C ILE A 37 3.19 -3.17 1.55
N PRO A 38 3.04 -2.00 0.91
CA PRO A 38 3.45 -1.80 -0.47
C PRO A 38 4.96 -1.98 -0.66
N GLU A 39 5.37 -2.36 -1.87
CA GLU A 39 6.78 -2.61 -2.20
C GLU A 39 7.69 -1.38 -1.93
N LEU A 40 7.21 -0.16 -2.21
CA LEU A 40 7.99 1.06 -1.97
C LEU A 40 8.22 1.30 -0.47
N SER A 41 7.19 1.09 0.35
CA SER A 41 7.31 1.23 1.80
C SER A 41 8.24 0.18 2.39
N ALA A 42 8.31 -1.03 1.85
CA ALA A 42 9.21 -2.08 2.33
C ALA A 42 10.71 -1.70 2.23
N ARG A 43 11.07 -0.73 1.37
CA ARG A 43 12.45 -0.28 1.20
C ARG A 43 12.91 0.71 2.24
N GLU A 44 11.99 1.42 2.87
CA GLU A 44 12.28 2.51 3.79
C GLU A 44 12.20 2.02 5.24
N GLY A 45 13.35 2.00 5.91
CA GLY A 45 13.45 1.76 7.36
C GLY A 45 13.19 0.33 7.84
N SER A 46 12.76 -0.58 6.95
CA SER A 46 12.56 -2.00 7.29
C SER A 46 13.85 -2.80 7.09
N LYS A 47 14.18 -3.63 8.07
CA LYS A 47 15.32 -4.56 7.94
C LYS A 47 14.98 -5.67 6.95
N PRO A 48 15.88 -6.07 6.04
CA PRO A 48 15.60 -7.09 5.02
C PRO A 48 15.09 -8.41 5.59
N GLU A 49 15.55 -8.81 6.77
CA GLU A 49 15.14 -10.03 7.48
C GLU A 49 13.67 -10.03 7.94
N ASN A 50 13.05 -8.85 8.05
CA ASN A 50 11.65 -8.71 8.47
C ASN A 50 10.69 -8.59 7.27
N ILE A 51 11.19 -8.75 6.05
CA ILE A 51 10.40 -8.62 4.82
C ILE A 51 10.26 -9.99 4.17
N ILE A 52 9.03 -10.48 4.11
CA ILE A 52 8.70 -11.76 3.48
C ILE A 52 7.95 -11.45 2.16
N PRO A 53 8.57 -11.67 0.99
CA PRO A 53 7.86 -11.53 -0.28
C PRO A 53 6.85 -12.66 -0.47
N PHE A 54 5.77 -12.38 -1.19
CA PHE A 54 4.84 -13.42 -1.62
C PHE A 54 5.48 -14.36 -2.66
N GLU A 55 5.01 -15.60 -2.69
CA GLU A 55 5.26 -16.50 -3.82
C GLU A 55 4.49 -16.04 -5.07
N ASP A 56 4.92 -16.49 -6.24
CA ASP A 56 4.22 -16.15 -7.48
C ASP A 56 2.85 -16.85 -7.59
N PRO A 57 1.81 -16.14 -8.08
CA PRO A 57 1.84 -14.76 -8.55
C PRO A 57 1.75 -13.76 -7.40
N GLN A 58 2.74 -12.85 -7.31
CA GLN A 58 2.75 -11.82 -6.28
C GLN A 58 1.57 -10.84 -6.43
N PRO A 59 0.83 -10.52 -5.35
CA PRO A 59 -0.24 -9.54 -5.40
C PRO A 59 0.32 -8.15 -5.70
N VAL A 60 -0.39 -7.42 -6.55
CA VAL A 60 -0.01 -6.07 -6.96
C VAL A 60 -1.19 -5.11 -6.82
N ARG A 61 -0.87 -3.83 -6.68
CA ARG A 61 -1.82 -2.72 -6.65
C ARG A 61 -1.55 -1.81 -7.85
N GLU A 62 -2.61 -1.32 -8.49
CA GLU A 62 -2.52 -0.27 -9.49
C GLU A 62 -2.50 1.12 -8.80
N VAL A 63 -1.64 2.01 -9.28
CA VAL A 63 -1.61 3.42 -8.86
C VAL A 63 -1.81 4.27 -10.10
N SER A 64 -2.85 5.10 -10.07
CA SER A 64 -3.30 5.87 -11.23
C SER A 64 -3.54 7.33 -10.84
N LEU A 65 -3.22 8.25 -11.75
CA LEU A 65 -3.57 9.65 -11.62
C LEU A 65 -5.06 9.83 -11.94
N VAL A 66 -5.80 10.49 -11.06
CA VAL A 66 -7.23 10.76 -11.22
C VAL A 66 -7.45 12.26 -11.31
N VAL A 67 -8.16 12.69 -12.34
CA VAL A 67 -8.50 14.10 -12.59
C VAL A 67 -9.99 14.25 -12.87
N HIS A 68 -10.48 15.48 -12.73
CA HIS A 68 -11.85 15.81 -13.14
C HIS A 68 -12.03 15.61 -14.66
N GLN A 69 -13.21 15.17 -15.09
CA GLN A 69 -13.49 14.89 -16.50
C GLN A 69 -13.23 16.09 -17.44
N GLY A 70 -13.47 17.32 -16.95
CA GLY A 70 -13.21 18.56 -17.68
C GLY A 70 -11.78 19.10 -17.58
N PHE A 71 -10.82 18.33 -17.07
CA PHE A 71 -9.44 18.78 -16.97
C PHE A 71 -8.78 18.82 -18.35
N THR A 72 -8.37 20.01 -18.80
CA THR A 72 -7.93 20.24 -20.19
C THR A 72 -6.41 20.25 -20.40
N LYS A 73 -5.61 20.25 -19.32
CA LYS A 73 -4.14 20.37 -19.42
C LYS A 73 -3.48 19.00 -19.62
N GLU A 74 -3.80 18.31 -20.70
CA GLU A 74 -3.30 16.96 -20.99
C GLU A 74 -1.76 16.89 -20.99
N PHE A 75 -1.09 17.91 -21.52
CA PHE A 75 0.36 17.99 -21.56
C PHE A 75 0.99 18.01 -20.16
N LEU A 76 0.32 18.65 -19.19
CA LEU A 76 0.76 18.65 -17.80
C LEU A 76 0.62 17.25 -17.17
N LEU A 77 -0.44 16.51 -17.51
CA LEU A 77 -0.62 15.14 -17.03
C LEU A 77 0.43 14.19 -17.60
N ALA A 78 0.77 14.36 -18.88
CA ALA A 78 1.83 13.60 -19.52
C ALA A 78 3.17 13.87 -18.84
N ALA A 79 3.55 15.15 -18.69
CA ALA A 79 4.79 15.53 -18.00
C ALA A 79 4.84 14.99 -16.55
N LEU A 80 3.75 15.16 -15.78
CA LEU A 80 3.69 14.66 -14.40
C LEU A 80 3.79 13.14 -14.33
N ARG A 81 3.15 12.43 -15.28
CA ARG A 81 3.26 10.97 -15.37
C ARG A 81 4.70 10.55 -15.63
N ASP A 82 5.36 11.20 -16.57
CA ASP A 82 6.73 10.86 -16.96
C ASP A 82 7.70 11.13 -15.80
N ASP A 83 7.63 12.31 -15.19
CA ASP A 83 8.40 12.66 -13.98
C ASP A 83 8.14 11.66 -12.83
N PHE A 84 6.88 11.30 -12.61
CA PHE A 84 6.51 10.32 -11.58
C PHE A 84 7.14 8.95 -11.88
N LEU A 85 7.05 8.47 -13.12
CA LEU A 85 7.63 7.18 -13.51
C LEU A 85 9.15 7.19 -13.37
N GLU A 86 9.83 8.29 -13.71
CA GLU A 86 11.27 8.44 -13.52
C GLU A 86 11.67 8.42 -12.04
N SER A 87 10.85 8.99 -11.16
CA SER A 87 11.10 8.98 -9.72
C SER A 87 10.94 7.60 -9.06
N VAL A 88 10.18 6.70 -9.69
CA VAL A 88 9.86 5.38 -9.13
C VAL A 88 10.82 4.31 -9.67
N PRO A 89 11.39 3.44 -8.82
CA PRO A 89 12.34 2.43 -9.27
C PRO A 89 11.80 1.47 -10.34
N ALA A 90 12.64 1.15 -11.33
CA ALA A 90 12.29 0.34 -12.51
C ALA A 90 11.66 -1.04 -12.20
N LYS A 91 11.95 -1.63 -11.03
CA LYS A 91 11.35 -2.90 -10.60
C LYS A 91 9.83 -2.80 -10.42
N VAL A 92 9.33 -1.65 -9.99
CA VAL A 92 7.90 -1.39 -9.74
C VAL A 92 7.17 -1.02 -11.04
N GLN A 93 7.88 -0.49 -12.03
CA GLN A 93 7.30 -0.09 -13.32
C GLN A 93 6.91 -1.28 -14.22
N LYS A 94 7.38 -2.50 -13.92
CA LYS A 94 7.15 -3.67 -14.78
C LYS A 94 5.68 -4.11 -14.74
N LYS A 95 5.03 -4.16 -15.91
CA LYS A 95 3.75 -4.85 -16.10
C LYS A 95 3.94 -6.35 -15.85
N ARG A 96 3.60 -6.82 -14.66
CA ARG A 96 3.52 -8.26 -14.37
C ARG A 96 2.18 -8.79 -14.86
N SER A 97 2.15 -10.03 -15.34
CA SER A 97 0.89 -10.74 -15.54
C SER A 97 0.22 -10.91 -14.17
N TYR A 98 -0.95 -10.30 -13.96
CA TYR A 98 -1.69 -10.39 -12.72
C TYR A 98 -3.00 -11.15 -12.93
N ILE A 99 -3.43 -11.87 -11.89
CA ILE A 99 -4.74 -12.52 -11.85
C ILE A 99 -5.70 -11.53 -11.18
N ARG A 100 -6.71 -11.07 -11.92
CA ARG A 100 -7.75 -10.20 -11.36
C ARG A 100 -8.70 -11.06 -10.52
N VAL A 101 -8.61 -10.93 -9.20
CA VAL A 101 -9.55 -11.58 -8.28
C VAL A 101 -10.83 -10.76 -8.25
N ASN A 102 -11.94 -11.35 -8.70
CA ASN A 102 -13.27 -10.77 -8.53
C ASN A 102 -13.78 -11.11 -7.13
N TRP A 103 -13.84 -10.11 -6.27
CA TRP A 103 -14.46 -10.24 -4.96
C TRP A 103 -15.99 -10.29 -5.15
N LYS A 104 -16.63 -11.34 -4.63
CA LYS A 104 -18.10 -11.53 -4.61
C LYS A 104 -18.69 -10.94 -3.34
#